data_AF-U7QNY5-F1
#
_entry.id   AF-U7QNY5-F1
#
_cell.length_a   1.000
_cell.length_b   1.000
_cell.length_c   1.000
_cell.angle_alpha   90.00
_cell.angle_beta   90.00
_cell.angle_gamma   90.00
#
_symmetry.space_group_name_H-M   'P 1'
#
loop_
_entity.id
_entity.type
_entity.pdbx_description
1 polymer ?
#
loop_
_entity_poly.entity_id
_entity_poly.type
_entity_poly.pdbx_seq_one_letter_code
_entity_poly.pdbx_strand_id
1 'polypeptide(L)'
;MSEGFLLSRVLLRFEDSSDDLVGELSAAAITPDGSLWVGSDELLGVERLSQVEPFVFGNHKHFSLLDFIELPNTEDEIDIEGMDYSHGYLWVMGSHSTKRKKPKRKDPEKDVERLSEVKSEANRYLIARIPIIDGNLIKSCTLKDDPEKKRTAALLETTKEGNILVESLKSDPHIGTIISSGLPSKDNGLDIEGLAVSKNLPIFSG
;
A
#
# COMPACT_ATOMS: atom_id res chain seq x y z
N MET A 1 36.32 -17.60 -7.83
CA MET A 1 35.22 -16.63 -7.65
C MET A 1 34.13 -17.37 -6.92
N SER A 2 33.94 -17.10 -5.64
CA SER A 2 32.91 -17.77 -4.83
C SER A 2 31.53 -17.27 -5.25
N GLU A 3 30.65 -18.22 -5.50
CA GLU A 3 29.26 -18.04 -5.93
C GLU A 3 28.50 -17.10 -4.99
N GLY A 4 27.84 -16.08 -5.56
CA GLY A 4 27.00 -15.17 -4.82
C GLY A 4 25.72 -15.87 -4.38
N PHE A 5 25.60 -16.12 -3.07
CA PHE A 5 24.32 -16.45 -2.44
C PHE A 5 24.25 -15.70 -1.09
N LEU A 6 23.62 -14.53 -1.11
CA LEU A 6 23.26 -13.78 0.09
C LEU A 6 21.73 -13.70 0.14
N LEU A 7 21.08 -14.85 0.38
CA LEU A 7 19.72 -14.82 0.94
C LEU A 7 19.87 -14.82 2.45
N SER A 8 20.18 -13.64 3.01
CA SER A 8 19.97 -13.43 4.44
C SER A 8 18.47 -13.54 4.69
N ARG A 9 18.08 -14.50 5.53
CA ARG A 9 16.69 -14.67 5.96
C ARG A 9 16.47 -13.85 7.21
N VAL A 10 15.32 -13.19 7.30
CA VAL A 10 14.85 -12.59 8.54
C VAL A 10 13.72 -13.43 9.12
N LEU A 11 13.65 -13.50 10.45
CA LEU A 11 12.54 -14.12 11.17
C LEU A 11 11.60 -13.00 11.63
N LEU A 12 10.34 -13.05 11.18
CA LEU A 12 9.28 -12.16 11.62
C LEU A 12 8.42 -12.91 12.65
N ARG A 13 8.32 -12.35 13.86
CA ARG A 13 7.48 -12.89 14.94
C ARG A 13 6.26 -11.99 15.10
N PHE A 14 5.16 -12.42 14.52
CA PHE A 14 3.86 -11.77 14.70
C PHE A 14 3.18 -12.26 15.99
N GLU A 15 2.40 -11.38 16.60
CA GLU A 15 1.51 -11.75 17.71
C GLU A 15 0.21 -12.40 17.21
N ASP A 16 -0.25 -11.99 16.01
CA ASP A 16 -1.34 -12.61 15.27
C ASP A 16 -0.76 -13.35 14.06
N SER A 17 -1.15 -14.61 13.87
CA SER A 17 -0.65 -15.46 12.80
C SER A 17 -1.76 -15.84 11.82
N SER A 18 -2.74 -14.95 11.61
CA SER A 18 -3.76 -15.13 10.57
C SER A 18 -3.12 -15.27 9.19
N ASP A 19 -3.73 -16.09 8.33
CA ASP A 19 -3.27 -16.29 6.95
C ASP A 19 -3.35 -14.98 6.15
N ASP A 20 -4.42 -14.19 6.36
CA ASP A 20 -4.63 -12.88 5.73
C ASP A 20 -3.51 -11.88 6.05
N LEU A 21 -2.82 -12.03 7.19
CA LEU A 21 -1.68 -11.19 7.55
C LEU A 21 -0.34 -11.80 7.12
N VAL A 22 -0.04 -13.02 7.58
CA VAL A 22 1.31 -13.60 7.42
C VAL A 22 1.51 -14.22 6.03
N GLY A 23 0.43 -14.71 5.42
CA GLY A 23 0.44 -15.33 4.10
C GLY A 23 0.53 -14.31 2.97
N GLU A 24 0.01 -13.11 3.19
CA GLU A 24 -0.25 -12.13 2.12
C GLU A 24 0.53 -10.82 2.29
N LEU A 25 1.74 -10.88 2.87
CA LEU A 25 2.62 -9.71 2.96
C LEU A 25 3.13 -9.29 1.58
N SER A 26 2.88 -8.03 1.23
CA SER A 26 3.11 -7.48 -0.11
C SER A 26 3.99 -6.22 -0.11
N ALA A 27 4.00 -5.46 0.98
CA ALA A 27 4.78 -4.22 1.09
C ALA A 27 5.67 -4.20 2.34
N ALA A 28 6.84 -3.57 2.25
CA ALA A 28 7.76 -3.42 3.37
C ALA A 28 8.54 -2.10 3.33
N ALA A 29 8.78 -1.49 4.50
CA ALA A 29 9.68 -0.35 4.66
C ALA A 29 10.43 -0.43 6.01
N ILE A 30 11.63 0.16 6.07
CA ILE A 30 12.41 0.27 7.31
C ILE A 30 12.52 1.74 7.69
N THR A 31 12.20 2.06 8.94
CA THR A 31 12.37 3.42 9.49
C THR A 31 13.70 3.59 10.22
N PRO A 32 14.19 4.82 10.41
CA PRO A 32 15.51 5.08 11.00
C PRO A 32 15.71 4.58 12.44
N ASP A 33 14.63 4.34 13.16
CA ASP A 33 14.62 3.70 14.48
C ASP A 33 14.87 2.18 14.43
N GLY A 34 14.97 1.60 13.22
CA GLY A 34 15.16 0.18 13.00
C GLY A 34 13.86 -0.63 12.98
N SER A 35 12.70 0.02 13.05
CA SER A 35 11.41 -0.67 12.91
C SER A 35 11.19 -1.11 11.46
N LEU A 36 10.73 -2.35 11.29
CA LEU A 36 10.24 -2.89 10.04
C LEU A 36 8.72 -2.69 10.00
N TRP A 37 8.25 -2.02 8.96
CA TRP A 37 6.83 -1.86 8.65
C TRP A 37 6.47 -2.79 7.52
N VAL A 38 5.34 -3.51 7.65
CA VAL A 38 4.81 -4.39 6.61
C VAL A 38 3.32 -4.11 6.36
N GLY A 39 2.90 -4.28 5.11
CA GLY A 39 1.51 -4.24 4.68
C GLY A 39 1.12 -5.58 4.05
N SER A 40 -0.18 -5.86 4.06
CA SER A 40 -0.79 -7.03 3.41
C SER A 40 -1.82 -6.58 2.38
N ASP A 41 -2.09 -7.42 1.40
CA ASP A 41 -3.09 -7.13 0.37
C ASP A 41 -4.56 -7.28 0.86
N GLU A 42 -4.80 -8.03 1.94
CA GLU A 42 -6.16 -8.31 2.46
C GLU A 42 -6.63 -7.34 3.57
N LEU A 43 -5.77 -6.40 4.03
CA LEU A 43 -6.00 -5.62 5.26
C LEU A 43 -6.18 -4.10 5.05
N LEU A 44 -6.71 -3.43 6.09
CA LEU A 44 -6.93 -1.98 6.17
C LEU A 44 -5.87 -1.24 7.03
N GLY A 45 -4.78 -1.92 7.36
CA GLY A 45 -3.79 -1.49 8.34
C GLY A 45 -2.37 -1.84 7.95
N VAL A 46 -1.42 -1.33 8.71
CA VAL A 46 0.00 -1.70 8.61
C VAL A 46 0.48 -2.26 9.92
N GLU A 47 1.42 -3.19 9.84
CA GLU A 47 2.07 -3.79 10.99
C GLU A 47 3.46 -3.21 11.19
N ARG A 48 3.88 -3.11 12.44
CA ARG A 48 5.24 -2.73 12.80
C ARG A 48 5.88 -3.78 13.69
N LEU A 49 7.04 -4.26 13.27
CA LEU A 49 7.91 -5.10 14.07
C LEU A 49 9.19 -4.34 14.43
N SER A 50 9.63 -4.45 15.68
CA SER A 50 10.93 -3.95 16.12
C SER A 50 12.01 -5.01 15.95
N GLN A 51 13.22 -4.60 15.57
CA GLN A 51 14.36 -5.49 15.62
C GLN A 51 14.67 -5.87 17.07
N VAL A 52 14.63 -7.17 17.39
CA VAL A 52 14.91 -7.70 18.75
C VAL A 52 16.27 -8.39 18.82
N GLU A 53 16.70 -9.00 17.73
CA GLU A 53 18.03 -9.62 17.55
C GLU A 53 18.48 -9.42 16.10
N PRO A 54 19.77 -9.65 15.77
CA PRO A 54 20.20 -9.67 14.37
C PRO A 54 19.32 -10.62 13.55
N PHE A 55 18.73 -10.08 12.47
CA PHE A 55 17.80 -10.79 11.58
C PHE A 55 16.50 -11.29 12.23
N VAL A 56 16.15 -10.83 13.43
CA VAL A 56 14.87 -11.18 14.09
C VAL A 56 14.09 -9.91 14.39
N PHE A 57 12.88 -9.85 13.85
CA PHE A 57 11.91 -8.79 14.12
C PHE A 57 10.75 -9.37 14.93
N GLY A 58 10.35 -8.66 15.97
CA GLY A 58 9.27 -9.06 16.88
C GLY A 58 8.61 -7.82 17.48
N ASN A 59 8.00 -7.96 18.67
CA ASN A 59 7.21 -6.89 19.30
C ASN A 59 6.19 -6.30 18.31
N HIS A 60 5.44 -7.19 17.67
CA HIS A 60 4.46 -6.87 16.65
C HIS A 60 3.43 -5.86 17.18
N LYS A 61 3.09 -4.86 16.37
CA LYS A 61 2.04 -3.91 16.67
C LYS A 61 1.26 -3.53 15.41
N HIS A 62 -0.05 -3.66 15.51
CA HIS A 62 -0.99 -3.25 14.49
C HIS A 62 -1.34 -1.77 14.56
N PHE A 63 -1.48 -1.15 13.39
CA PHE A 63 -1.98 0.20 13.20
C PHE A 63 -3.05 0.23 12.11
N SER A 64 -4.30 0.49 12.52
CA SER A 64 -5.39 0.73 11.57
C SER A 64 -5.21 2.08 10.88
N LEU A 65 -5.30 2.12 9.55
CA LEU A 65 -5.17 3.39 8.82
C LEU A 65 -6.36 4.34 9.08
N LEU A 66 -7.52 3.79 9.48
CA LEU A 66 -8.72 4.55 9.84
C LEU A 66 -8.50 5.53 11.01
N ASP A 67 -7.51 5.27 11.86
CA ASP A 67 -7.18 6.15 12.98
C ASP A 67 -6.49 7.46 12.53
N PHE A 68 -5.93 7.47 11.33
CA PHE A 68 -5.06 8.55 10.83
C PHE A 68 -5.65 9.28 9.62
N ILE A 69 -6.35 8.57 8.75
CA ILE A 69 -6.90 9.08 7.49
C ILE A 69 -8.34 8.62 7.29
N GLU A 70 -9.11 9.40 6.54
CA GLU A 70 -10.47 9.04 6.14
C GLU A 70 -10.41 8.22 4.86
N LEU A 71 -10.70 6.92 4.96
CA LEU A 71 -10.73 6.04 3.78
C LEU A 71 -12.03 6.25 2.97
N PRO A 72 -12.00 6.03 1.64
CA PRO A 72 -13.19 6.05 0.80
C PRO A 72 -14.31 5.14 1.29
N ASN A 73 -13.96 3.96 1.82
CA ASN A 73 -14.87 3.09 2.56
C ASN A 73 -14.11 2.24 3.61
N THR A 74 -14.86 1.58 4.48
CA THR A 74 -14.32 0.80 5.62
C THR A 74 -14.48 -0.70 5.48
N GLU A 75 -15.04 -1.18 4.36
CA GLU A 75 -15.41 -2.58 4.18
C GLU A 75 -14.47 -3.31 3.22
N ASP A 76 -13.92 -2.59 2.24
CA ASP A 76 -13.01 -3.13 1.23
C ASP A 76 -11.56 -3.00 1.72
N GLU A 77 -10.77 -4.04 1.48
CA GLU A 77 -9.30 -4.06 1.56
C GLU A 77 -8.62 -2.92 0.77
N ILE A 78 -7.37 -2.60 1.11
CA ILE A 78 -6.59 -1.58 0.39
C ILE A 78 -5.72 -2.20 -0.71
N ASP A 79 -5.37 -3.48 -0.60
CA ASP A 79 -4.31 -4.12 -1.37
C ASP A 79 -3.00 -3.34 -1.24
N ILE A 80 -2.42 -3.29 -0.03
CA ILE A 80 -1.22 -2.48 0.21
C ILE A 80 -0.03 -3.11 -0.51
N GLU A 81 0.35 -2.57 -1.65
CA GLU A 81 1.49 -3.07 -2.45
C GLU A 81 2.73 -2.18 -2.31
N GLY A 82 2.54 -0.88 -2.05
CA GLY A 82 3.65 0.08 -1.96
C GLY A 82 3.82 0.65 -0.56
N MET A 83 5.06 0.65 -0.08
CA MET A 83 5.40 1.34 1.16
C MET A 83 6.82 1.87 1.14
N ASP A 84 7.02 3.08 1.67
CA ASP A 84 8.36 3.64 1.85
C ASP A 84 8.40 4.64 3.02
N TYR A 85 9.59 4.90 3.53
CA TYR A 85 9.83 5.93 4.53
C TYR A 85 10.57 7.12 3.92
N SER A 86 10.03 8.33 4.12
CA SER A 86 10.72 9.54 3.68
C SER A 86 10.36 10.76 4.53
N HIS A 87 11.39 11.49 4.97
CA HIS A 87 11.27 12.76 5.70
C HIS A 87 10.32 12.72 6.91
N GLY A 88 10.32 11.60 7.64
CA GLY A 88 9.50 11.43 8.85
C GLY A 88 8.06 11.01 8.59
N TYR A 89 7.74 10.54 7.38
CA TYR A 89 6.46 9.94 7.03
C TYR A 89 6.66 8.49 6.61
N LEU A 90 5.74 7.63 7.03
CA LEU A 90 5.43 6.40 6.31
C LEU A 90 4.53 6.76 5.14
N TRP A 91 4.90 6.33 3.96
CA TRP A 91 4.06 6.39 2.77
C TRP A 91 3.50 5.01 2.50
N VAL A 92 2.20 4.93 2.22
CA VAL A 92 1.47 3.69 1.98
C VAL A 92 0.65 3.87 0.70
N MET A 93 0.61 2.82 -0.12
CA MET A 93 -0.04 2.83 -1.43
C MET A 93 -0.74 1.49 -1.70
N GLY A 94 -1.96 1.56 -2.23
CA GLY A 94 -2.68 0.40 -2.75
C GLY A 94 -2.25 -0.01 -4.17
N SER A 95 -2.75 -1.12 -4.70
CA SER A 95 -2.37 -1.67 -6.03
C SER A 95 -2.71 -0.80 -7.26
N HIS A 96 -3.59 0.20 -7.14
CA HIS A 96 -4.04 1.08 -8.25
C HIS A 96 -4.58 0.36 -9.50
N SER A 97 -5.17 -0.84 -9.33
CA SER A 97 -5.73 -1.60 -10.45
C SER A 97 -7.23 -1.82 -10.36
N THR A 98 -7.86 -1.94 -11.52
CA THR A 98 -9.22 -2.51 -11.64
C THR A 98 -9.13 -4.04 -11.69
N LYS A 99 -10.19 -4.72 -11.24
CA LYS A 99 -10.27 -6.18 -11.25
C LYS A 99 -11.52 -6.71 -11.95
N ARG A 100 -11.36 -7.82 -12.67
CA ARG A 100 -12.48 -8.56 -13.28
C ARG A 100 -13.18 -9.38 -12.20
N LYS A 101 -14.51 -9.41 -12.23
CA LYS A 101 -15.26 -10.28 -11.30
C LYS A 101 -14.93 -11.75 -11.55
N LYS A 102 -14.53 -12.45 -10.48
CA LYS A 102 -14.31 -13.90 -10.51
C LYS A 102 -15.66 -14.66 -10.66
N PRO A 103 -15.67 -15.79 -11.39
CA PRO A 103 -16.85 -16.67 -11.49
C PRO A 103 -17.15 -17.30 -10.12
N LYS A 104 -18.42 -17.58 -9.85
CA LYS A 104 -18.88 -18.22 -8.60
C LYS A 104 -18.95 -19.75 -8.71
N ARG A 105 -18.79 -20.31 -9.92
CA ARG A 105 -18.80 -21.75 -10.21
C ARG A 105 -20.14 -22.42 -9.84
N LYS A 106 -21.24 -21.68 -10.04
CA LYS A 106 -22.61 -22.16 -9.74
C LYS A 106 -23.46 -22.32 -10.99
N ASP A 107 -23.28 -21.44 -11.95
CA ASP A 107 -24.10 -21.35 -13.17
C ASP A 107 -23.20 -20.82 -14.29
N PRO A 108 -22.91 -21.63 -15.33
CA PRO A 108 -22.00 -21.25 -16.40
C PRO A 108 -22.41 -19.96 -17.14
N GLU A 109 -23.70 -19.75 -17.39
CA GLU A 109 -24.17 -18.57 -18.14
C GLU A 109 -23.97 -17.30 -17.31
N LYS A 110 -24.32 -17.35 -16.02
CA LYS A 110 -24.08 -16.24 -15.10
C LYS A 110 -22.60 -16.01 -14.84
N ASP A 111 -21.79 -17.07 -14.84
CA ASP A 111 -20.35 -16.95 -14.65
C ASP A 111 -19.66 -16.27 -15.85
N VAL A 112 -20.11 -16.56 -17.08
CA VAL A 112 -19.65 -15.84 -18.28
C VAL A 112 -20.08 -14.37 -18.23
N GLU A 113 -21.33 -14.09 -17.83
CA GLU A 113 -21.80 -12.70 -17.67
C GLU A 113 -20.96 -11.95 -16.63
N ARG A 114 -20.73 -12.56 -15.46
CA ARG A 114 -19.87 -11.99 -14.40
C ARG A 114 -18.47 -11.68 -14.89
N LEU A 115 -17.89 -12.56 -15.71
CA LEU A 115 -16.57 -12.33 -16.27
C LEU A 115 -16.54 -11.09 -17.16
N SER A 116 -17.64 -10.62 -17.73
CA SER A 116 -17.64 -9.35 -18.49
C SER A 116 -17.52 -8.10 -17.62
N GLU A 117 -17.80 -8.21 -16.31
CA GLU A 117 -17.82 -7.08 -15.40
C GLU A 117 -16.42 -6.75 -14.85
N VAL A 118 -16.03 -5.49 -15.04
CA VAL A 118 -14.84 -4.89 -14.43
C VAL A 118 -15.27 -4.00 -13.27
N LYS A 119 -14.58 -4.10 -12.14
CA LYS A 119 -14.80 -3.30 -10.94
C LYS A 119 -13.56 -2.50 -10.58
N SER A 120 -13.82 -1.32 -10.04
CA SER A 120 -12.85 -0.49 -9.36
C SER A 120 -13.26 -0.42 -7.88
N GLU A 121 -12.31 -0.62 -6.99
CA GLU A 121 -12.50 -0.50 -5.54
C GLU A 121 -11.70 0.70 -5.08
N ALA A 122 -12.37 1.63 -4.39
CA ALA A 122 -11.81 2.96 -4.14
C ALA A 122 -10.55 2.91 -3.26
N ASN A 123 -10.49 1.96 -2.32
CA ASN A 123 -9.37 1.80 -1.40
C ASN A 123 -8.08 1.35 -2.12
N ARG A 124 -8.17 0.63 -3.25
CA ARG A 124 -6.99 0.24 -4.07
C ARG A 124 -6.24 1.43 -4.66
N TYR A 125 -6.87 2.60 -4.75
CA TYR A 125 -6.25 3.84 -5.25
C TYR A 125 -5.74 4.74 -4.12
N LEU A 126 -5.54 4.19 -2.93
CA LEU A 126 -5.00 4.93 -1.80
C LEU A 126 -3.53 5.29 -2.04
N ILE A 127 -3.19 6.56 -1.83
CA ILE A 127 -1.83 7.03 -1.59
C ILE A 127 -1.89 7.90 -0.34
N ALA A 128 -1.30 7.44 0.74
CA ALA A 128 -1.28 8.16 2.00
C ALA A 128 0.14 8.40 2.49
N ARG A 129 0.30 9.47 3.27
CA ARG A 129 1.48 9.68 4.10
C ARG A 129 1.05 9.91 5.53
N ILE A 130 1.72 9.27 6.49
CA ILE A 130 1.39 9.36 7.92
C ILE A 130 2.68 9.64 8.70
N PRO A 131 2.73 10.70 9.54
CA PRO A 131 3.88 10.99 10.38
C PRO A 131 4.26 9.82 11.29
N ILE A 132 5.57 9.55 11.41
CA ILE A 132 6.12 8.62 12.41
C ILE A 132 6.91 9.41 13.47
N ILE A 133 6.69 9.07 14.73
CA ILE A 133 7.57 9.44 15.86
C ILE A 133 7.79 8.21 16.73
N ASP A 134 9.05 7.88 17.02
CA ASP A 134 9.45 6.80 17.92
C ASP A 134 8.70 5.48 17.63
N GLY A 135 8.66 5.10 16.36
CA GLY A 135 8.01 3.87 15.90
C GLY A 135 6.48 3.86 16.00
N ASN A 136 5.84 5.02 16.15
CA ASN A 136 4.38 5.14 16.20
C ASN A 136 3.87 6.08 15.12
N LEU A 137 2.79 5.69 14.46
CA LEU A 137 2.02 6.56 13.58
C LEU A 137 1.29 7.63 14.40
N ILE A 138 1.29 8.87 13.92
CA ILE A 138 0.64 10.00 14.59
C ILE A 138 -0.11 10.83 13.56
N LYS A 139 -1.37 11.17 13.86
CA LYS A 139 -2.24 11.96 12.96
C LYS A 139 -1.67 13.35 12.66
N SER A 140 -1.07 14.00 13.65
CA SER A 140 -0.31 15.23 13.44
C SER A 140 0.70 15.50 14.54
N CYS A 141 1.82 16.14 14.20
CA CYS A 141 2.83 16.56 15.15
C CYS A 141 3.52 17.87 14.71
N THR A 142 4.08 18.58 15.67
CA THR A 142 4.94 19.75 15.43
C THR A 142 6.40 19.33 15.51
N LEU A 143 7.24 19.85 14.62
CA LEU A 143 8.68 19.54 14.64
C LEU A 143 9.37 20.31 15.75
N LYS A 144 10.20 19.62 16.53
CA LYS A 144 11.00 20.24 17.62
C LYS A 144 11.91 21.34 17.08
N ASP A 145 12.47 21.13 15.89
CA ASP A 145 13.45 22.04 15.27
C ASP A 145 12.79 23.15 14.43
N ASP A 146 11.48 23.05 14.17
CA ASP A 146 10.72 24.03 13.41
C ASP A 146 9.25 24.04 13.88
N PRO A 147 8.94 24.77 14.98
CA PRO A 147 7.62 24.76 15.60
C PRO A 147 6.48 25.27 14.69
N GLU A 148 6.81 26.02 13.64
CA GLU A 148 5.85 26.51 12.64
C GLU A 148 5.52 25.44 11.60
N LYS A 149 6.37 24.41 11.44
CA LYS A 149 6.12 23.29 10.54
C LYS A 149 5.42 22.15 11.25
N LYS A 150 4.13 22.02 10.94
CA LYS A 150 3.30 20.87 11.32
C LYS A 150 3.42 19.77 10.28
N ARG A 151 3.60 18.52 10.73
CA ARG A 151 3.37 17.32 9.92
C ARG A 151 1.99 16.78 10.22
N THR A 152 1.27 16.36 9.19
CA THR A 152 -0.08 15.79 9.31
C THR A 152 -0.20 14.58 8.40
N ALA A 153 -0.96 13.58 8.85
CA ALA A 153 -1.44 12.55 7.96
C ALA A 153 -2.22 13.19 6.81
N ALA A 154 -2.09 12.63 5.61
CA ALA A 154 -2.80 13.09 4.44
C ALA A 154 -3.04 11.92 3.48
N LEU A 155 -4.21 11.92 2.87
CA LEU A 155 -4.58 11.07 1.76
C LEU A 155 -4.51 11.92 0.48
N LEU A 156 -3.98 11.35 -0.61
CA LEU A 156 -4.04 11.97 -1.92
C LEU A 156 -5.50 12.14 -2.33
N GLU A 157 -5.81 13.27 -2.96
CA GLU A 157 -7.19 13.59 -3.36
C GLU A 157 -7.80 12.48 -4.22
N THR A 158 -8.91 11.92 -3.72
CA THR A 158 -9.66 10.84 -4.36
C THR A 158 -10.69 11.40 -5.33
N THR A 159 -10.93 10.70 -6.44
CA THR A 159 -11.92 11.05 -7.46
C THR A 159 -12.93 9.91 -7.63
N LYS A 160 -13.93 10.10 -8.49
CA LYS A 160 -14.89 9.02 -8.82
C LYS A 160 -14.22 7.83 -9.53
N GLU A 161 -13.08 8.07 -10.17
CA GLU A 161 -12.40 7.15 -11.07
C GLU A 161 -11.09 6.62 -10.44
N GLY A 162 -10.83 6.96 -9.16
CA GLY A 162 -9.64 6.58 -8.40
C GLY A 162 -9.13 7.77 -7.60
N ASN A 163 -8.08 8.42 -8.11
CA ASN A 163 -7.46 9.60 -7.49
C ASN A 163 -6.90 10.56 -8.56
N ILE A 164 -6.39 11.71 -8.12
CA ILE A 164 -5.82 12.72 -9.02
C ILE A 164 -4.57 12.23 -9.79
N LEU A 165 -3.85 11.22 -9.30
CA LEU A 165 -2.75 10.59 -10.05
C LEU A 165 -3.32 9.86 -11.28
N VAL A 166 -4.32 9.00 -11.10
CA VAL A 166 -4.97 8.28 -12.22
C VAL A 166 -5.54 9.26 -13.24
N GLU A 167 -6.20 10.33 -12.81
CA GLU A 167 -6.67 11.38 -13.73
C GLU A 167 -5.53 12.02 -14.53
N SER A 168 -4.41 12.29 -13.88
CA SER A 168 -3.24 12.86 -14.54
C SER A 168 -2.66 11.90 -15.58
N LEU A 169 -2.59 10.61 -15.26
CA LEU A 169 -2.04 9.58 -16.16
C LEU A 169 -2.89 9.36 -17.42
N LYS A 170 -4.20 9.66 -17.40
CA LYS A 170 -5.06 9.59 -18.60
C LYS A 170 -4.60 10.52 -19.72
N SER A 171 -3.95 11.63 -19.36
CA SER A 171 -3.43 12.60 -20.33
C SER A 171 -2.04 12.24 -20.85
N ASP A 172 -1.41 11.17 -20.35
CA ASP A 172 -0.09 10.74 -20.79
C ASP A 172 -0.14 10.10 -22.19
N PRO A 173 0.76 10.49 -23.13
CA PRO A 173 0.72 10.00 -24.51
C PRO A 173 1.09 8.51 -24.66
N HIS A 174 1.75 7.91 -23.67
CA HIS A 174 2.19 6.52 -23.72
C HIS A 174 1.21 5.59 -23.02
N ILE A 175 0.75 5.95 -21.83
CA ILE A 175 -0.09 5.07 -20.99
C ILE A 175 -1.54 5.51 -20.89
N GLY A 176 -1.88 6.74 -21.29
CA GLY A 176 -3.22 7.30 -21.08
C GLY A 176 -4.33 6.50 -21.75
N THR A 177 -4.06 5.86 -22.89
CA THR A 177 -5.02 4.95 -23.56
C THR A 177 -5.29 3.70 -22.72
N ILE A 178 -4.27 3.13 -22.07
CA ILE A 178 -4.41 1.97 -21.18
C ILE A 178 -5.24 2.35 -19.96
N ILE A 179 -4.94 3.49 -19.32
CA ILE A 179 -5.72 3.98 -18.17
C ILE A 179 -7.17 4.23 -18.56
N SER A 180 -7.40 4.92 -19.68
CA SER A 180 -8.74 5.29 -20.14
C SER A 180 -9.56 4.08 -20.60
N SER A 181 -8.91 2.97 -20.97
CA SER A 181 -9.60 1.74 -21.36
C SER A 181 -10.27 1.01 -20.18
N GLY A 182 -9.83 1.29 -18.95
CA GLY A 182 -10.32 0.61 -17.75
C GLY A 182 -10.04 -0.90 -17.75
N LEU A 183 -8.99 -1.34 -18.46
CA LEU A 183 -8.61 -2.75 -18.46
C LEU A 183 -8.18 -3.21 -17.06
N PRO A 184 -8.60 -4.41 -16.62
CA PRO A 184 -8.08 -5.05 -15.43
C PRO A 184 -6.58 -5.30 -15.53
N SER A 185 -5.85 -5.24 -14.41
CA SER A 185 -4.38 -5.42 -14.45
C SER A 185 -3.98 -6.77 -15.03
N LYS A 186 -4.69 -7.85 -14.66
CA LYS A 186 -4.43 -9.20 -15.19
C LYS A 186 -4.86 -9.38 -16.66
N ASP A 187 -5.46 -8.36 -17.28
CA ASP A 187 -5.85 -8.31 -18.69
C ASP A 187 -5.05 -7.25 -19.48
N ASN A 188 -3.82 -6.95 -19.04
CA ASN A 188 -2.92 -5.91 -19.59
C ASN A 188 -3.33 -4.46 -19.26
N GLY A 189 -4.14 -4.27 -18.21
CA GLY A 189 -4.32 -2.97 -17.58
C GLY A 189 -3.10 -2.56 -16.74
N LEU A 190 -3.16 -1.35 -16.18
CA LEU A 190 -2.14 -0.89 -15.23
C LEU A 190 -2.35 -1.52 -13.85
N ASP A 191 -1.27 -1.99 -13.24
CA ASP A 191 -1.10 -2.29 -11.81
C ASP A 191 0.06 -1.41 -11.33
N ILE A 192 -0.08 -0.70 -10.21
CA ILE A 192 1.05 -0.02 -9.58
C ILE A 192 1.34 -0.76 -8.28
N GLU A 193 2.43 -1.53 -8.25
CA GLU A 193 2.76 -2.44 -7.15
C GLU A 193 3.99 -1.96 -6.36
N GLY A 194 4.59 -0.82 -6.70
CA GLY A 194 5.76 -0.32 -5.98
C GLY A 194 5.76 1.20 -5.78
N LEU A 195 6.30 1.59 -4.63
CA LEU A 195 6.47 2.97 -4.21
C LEU A 195 7.89 3.20 -3.72
N ALA A 196 8.54 4.25 -4.24
CA ALA A 196 9.77 4.79 -3.69
C ALA A 196 9.64 6.31 -3.56
N VAL A 197 10.18 6.91 -2.51
CA VAL A 197 10.00 8.34 -2.22
C VAL A 197 11.34 9.04 -2.08
N SER A 198 11.70 9.81 -3.11
CA SER A 198 12.94 10.59 -3.14
C SER A 198 12.64 12.07 -2.93
N LYS A 199 13.25 12.72 -1.92
CA LYS A 199 13.06 14.17 -1.66
C LYS A 199 11.59 14.61 -1.51
N ASN A 200 10.73 13.76 -0.93
CA ASN A 200 9.27 13.94 -0.85
C ASN A 200 8.51 13.85 -2.19
N LEU A 201 9.14 13.31 -3.22
CA LEU A 201 8.50 13.00 -4.49
C LEU A 201 8.30 11.48 -4.57
N PRO A 202 7.05 11.00 -4.61
CA PRO A 202 6.78 9.60 -4.85
C PRO A 202 7.12 9.25 -6.30
N ILE A 203 7.73 8.08 -6.46
CA ILE A 203 8.07 7.42 -7.71
C ILE A 203 7.35 6.08 -7.65
N PHE A 204 6.59 5.80 -8.70
CA PHE A 204 5.72 4.63 -8.80
C PHE A 204 6.32 3.64 -9.79
N SER A 205 6.25 2.35 -9.47
CA SER A 205 6.58 1.25 -10.38
C SER A 205 5.40 0.30 -10.50
N GLY A 206 5.17 -0.19 -11.72
CA GLY A 206 4.21 -1.23 -12.04
C GLY A 206 4.83 -2.31 -12.91
#